data_AF-A0A7X0MRT5-F1
#
_entry.id   AF-A0A7X0MRT5-F1
#
_cell.length_a   1.000
_cell.length_b   1.000
_cell.length_c   1.000
_cell.angle_alpha   90.00
_cell.angle_beta   90.00
_cell.angle_gamma   90.00
#
_symmetry.space_group_name_H-M   'P 1'
#
loop_
_entity.id
_entity.type
_entity.pdbx_description
1 polymer ?
#
loop_
_entity_poly.entity_id
_entity_poly.type
_entity_poly.pdbx_seq_one_letter_code
_entity_poly.pdbx_strand_id
1 'polypeptide(L)'
;MRATRSLSITLPVEIADMVEAKVASGEYASESDVIAEGLRPMAAHDAAIEAWLRDEVMPTLQAIDAGIIKTRPLEETRKRLHARLDRMVDEGK
;
A
#
# COMPACT_ATOMS: atom_id res chain seq x y z
N MET A 1 14.59 -20.48 -17.88
CA MET A 1 14.94 -20.78 -16.48
C MET A 1 14.79 -19.50 -15.68
N ARG A 2 13.92 -19.47 -14.68
CA ARG A 2 13.83 -18.33 -13.76
C ARG A 2 15.02 -18.45 -12.80
N ALA A 3 15.80 -17.38 -12.64
CA ALA A 3 16.92 -17.41 -11.70
C ALA A 3 16.37 -17.49 -10.26
N THR A 4 16.81 -18.50 -9.51
CA THR A 4 16.47 -18.67 -8.09
C THR A 4 17.74 -18.64 -7.25
N ARG A 5 17.61 -18.18 -6.01
CA ARG A 5 18.69 -18.16 -5.01
C ARG A 5 18.19 -18.85 -3.75
N SER A 6 18.95 -19.84 -3.25
CA SER A 6 18.63 -20.51 -1.99
C SER A 6 18.89 -19.57 -0.80
N LEU A 7 18.00 -19.62 0.20
CA LEU A 7 18.05 -18.85 1.43
C LEU A 7 17.76 -19.81 2.60
N SER A 8 18.53 -19.70 3.68
CA SER A 8 18.25 -20.37 4.95
C SER A 8 17.72 -19.34 5.93
N ILE A 9 16.49 -19.55 6.41
CA ILE A 9 15.82 -18.64 7.35
C ILE A 9 15.25 -19.45 8.51
N THR A 10 15.19 -18.83 9.68
CA THR A 10 14.51 -19.40 10.86
C THR A 10 13.17 -18.70 11.00
N LEU A 11 12.10 -19.47 11.09
CA LEU A 11 10.74 -18.98 11.31
C LEU A 11 10.28 -19.30 12.74
N PRO A 12 9.38 -18.51 13.33
CA PRO A 12 8.62 -18.93 14.49
C PRO A 12 7.88 -20.24 14.20
N VAL A 13 7.74 -21.10 15.22
CA VAL A 13 7.17 -22.45 15.08
C VAL A 13 5.80 -22.40 14.41
N GLU A 14 4.95 -21.48 14.85
CA GLU A 14 3.58 -21.34 14.36
C GLU A 14 3.53 -20.98 12.87
N ILE A 15 4.52 -20.21 12.40
CA ILE A 15 4.63 -19.79 11.00
C ILE A 15 5.20 -20.93 10.15
N ALA A 16 6.17 -21.69 10.68
CA ALA A 16 6.70 -22.87 10.02
C ALA A 16 5.59 -23.92 9.81
N ASP A 17 4.82 -24.23 10.86
CA ASP A 17 3.70 -25.17 10.80
C ASP A 17 2.65 -24.74 9.75
N MET A 18 2.37 -23.43 9.66
CA MET A 18 1.45 -22.89 8.67
C MET A 18 1.96 -23.06 7.24
N VAL A 19 3.26 -22.86 7.01
CA VAL A 19 3.89 -23.06 5.69
C VAL A 19 3.86 -24.54 5.31
N GLU A 20 4.22 -25.44 6.23
CA GLU A 20 4.16 -26.88 6.01
C GLU A 20 2.74 -27.37 5.70
N ALA A 21 1.74 -26.90 6.44
CA ALA A 21 0.34 -27.25 6.20
C ALA A 21 -0.15 -26.83 4.81
N LYS A 22 0.31 -25.69 4.30
CA LYS A 22 -0.02 -25.18 2.95
C LYS A 22 0.62 -25.99 1.83
N VAL A 23 1.79 -26.55 2.05
CA VAL A 23 2.43 -27.48 1.10
C VAL A 23 1.77 -28.85 1.19
N ALA A 24 1.53 -29.36 2.39
CA ALA A 24 0.90 -30.66 2.62
C ALA A 24 -0.54 -30.74 2.08
N SER A 25 -1.27 -29.63 2.05
CA SER A 25 -2.60 -29.56 1.43
C SER A 25 -2.58 -29.61 -0.10
N GLY A 26 -1.41 -29.43 -0.72
CA GLY A 26 -1.24 -29.31 -2.17
C GLY A 26 -1.60 -27.93 -2.72
N GLU A 27 -1.87 -26.93 -1.87
CA GLU A 27 -2.11 -25.54 -2.30
C GLU A 27 -0.84 -24.94 -2.94
N TYR A 28 0.34 -25.36 -2.48
CA TYR A 28 1.64 -24.95 -3.01
C TYR A 28 2.57 -26.13 -3.27
N ALA A 29 3.43 -26.01 -4.28
CA ALA A 29 4.40 -27.04 -4.65
C ALA A 29 5.65 -27.05 -3.73
N SER A 30 5.94 -25.95 -3.05
CA SER A 30 7.08 -25.82 -2.14
C SER A 30 6.87 -24.72 -1.10
N GLU A 31 7.62 -24.77 -0.02
CA GLU A 31 7.67 -23.75 1.03
C GLU A 31 8.16 -22.40 0.45
N SER A 32 9.06 -22.47 -0.53
CA SER A 32 9.56 -21.29 -1.25
C SER A 32 8.44 -20.59 -2.03
N ASP A 33 7.47 -21.32 -2.58
CA ASP A 33 6.33 -20.74 -3.29
C ASP A 33 5.37 -20.04 -2.33
N VAL A 34 5.12 -20.62 -1.15
CA VAL A 34 4.29 -20.00 -0.10
C VAL A 34 4.87 -18.64 0.29
N ILE A 35 6.18 -18.59 0.57
CA ILE A 35 6.86 -17.36 0.99
C ILE A 35 6.87 -16.35 -0.16
N ALA A 36 7.18 -16.79 -1.38
CA ALA A 36 7.22 -15.90 -2.53
C ALA A 36 5.85 -15.29 -2.85
N GLU A 37 4.77 -16.08 -2.75
CA GLU A 37 3.41 -15.59 -2.93
C GLU A 37 3.02 -14.61 -1.81
N GLY A 38 3.41 -14.89 -0.56
CA GLY A 38 3.18 -13.97 0.56
C GLY A 38 3.90 -12.62 0.42
N LEU A 39 5.09 -12.60 -0.20
CA LEU A 39 5.88 -11.37 -0.37
C LEU A 39 5.48 -10.54 -1.60
N ARG A 40 4.85 -11.13 -2.62
CA ARG A 40 4.47 -10.41 -3.85
C ARG A 40 3.51 -9.25 -3.60
N PRO A 41 2.41 -9.39 -2.84
CA PRO A 41 1.50 -8.28 -2.55
C PRO A 41 2.20 -7.14 -1.81
N MET A 42 3.09 -7.45 -0.87
CA MET A 42 3.85 -6.45 -0.13
C MET A 42 4.77 -5.65 -1.06
N ALA A 43 5.52 -6.34 -1.93
CA ALA A 43 6.37 -5.68 -2.91
C ALA A 43 5.57 -4.84 -3.93
N ALA A 44 4.40 -5.33 -4.37
CA ALA A 44 3.53 -4.61 -5.28
C ALA A 44 2.94 -3.35 -4.64
N HIS A 45 2.55 -3.43 -3.37
CA HIS A 45 2.07 -2.30 -2.59
C HIS A 45 3.14 -1.22 -2.43
N ASP A 46 4.37 -1.61 -2.05
CA ASP A 46 5.48 -0.66 -1.90
C ASP A 46 5.82 0.02 -3.23
N ALA A 47 5.85 -0.74 -4.32
CA ALA A 47 6.07 -0.18 -5.66
C ALA A 47 4.96 0.79 -6.08
N ALA A 48 3.70 0.51 -5.73
CA ALA A 48 2.58 1.39 -6.02
C ALA A 48 2.66 2.71 -5.24
N ILE A 49 3.01 2.67 -3.95
CA ILE A 49 3.24 3.87 -3.16
C ILE A 49 4.37 4.70 -3.75
N GLU A 50 5.49 4.06 -4.06
CA GLU A 50 6.66 4.75 -4.61
C GLU A 50 6.38 5.38 -5.97
N ALA A 51 5.62 4.69 -6.85
CA ALA A 51 5.16 5.27 -8.10
C ALA A 51 4.25 6.48 -7.86
N TRP A 52 3.27 6.37 -6.96
CA TRP A 52 2.39 7.48 -6.61
C TRP A 52 3.14 8.69 -6.05
N LEU A 53 4.12 8.47 -5.16
CA LEU A 53 4.96 9.53 -4.61
C LEU A 53 5.76 10.25 -5.70
N ARG A 54 6.37 9.49 -6.62
CA ARG A 54 7.19 10.03 -7.69
C ARG A 54 6.37 10.74 -8.76
N ASP A 55 5.26 10.13 -9.16
CA ASP A 55 4.54 10.52 -10.38
C ASP A 55 3.40 11.51 -10.10
N GLU A 56 2.88 11.56 -8.86
CA GLU A 56 1.80 12.49 -8.48
C GLU A 56 2.23 13.48 -7.40
N VAL A 57 2.78 13.00 -6.29
CA VAL A 57 3.07 13.87 -5.14
C VAL A 57 4.20 14.85 -5.46
N MET A 58 5.31 14.36 -6.00
CA MET A 58 6.46 15.21 -6.32
C MET A 58 6.11 16.31 -7.34
N PRO A 59 5.44 16.03 -8.48
CA PRO A 59 5.03 17.08 -9.40
C PRO A 59 4.03 18.07 -8.78
N THR A 60 3.12 17.59 -7.92
CA THR A 60 2.18 18.47 -7.21
C THR A 60 2.92 19.45 -6.30
N LEU A 61 3.90 18.98 -5.52
CA LEU A 61 4.72 19.84 -4.67
C LEU A 61 5.53 20.83 -5.49
N GLN A 62 6.17 20.40 -6.57
CA GLN A 62 6.90 21.29 -7.48
C GLN A 62 6.01 22.37 -8.08
N ALA A 63 4.77 22.02 -8.45
CA ALA A 63 3.81 22.98 -8.99
C ALA A 63 3.28 23.96 -7.92
N ILE A 64 3.19 23.54 -6.66
CA ILE A 64 2.91 24.43 -5.53
C ILE A 64 4.06 25.41 -5.33
N ASP A 65 5.29 24.92 -5.28
CA ASP A 65 6.50 25.75 -5.09
C ASP A 65 6.70 26.74 -6.23
N ALA A 66 6.39 26.33 -7.47
CA ALA A 66 6.37 27.19 -8.65
C ALA A 66 5.19 28.18 -8.69
N GLY A 67 4.26 28.11 -7.72
CA GLY A 67 3.07 28.98 -7.65
C GLY A 67 2.01 28.68 -8.72
N ILE A 68 2.12 27.54 -9.42
CA ILE A 68 1.16 27.08 -10.44
C ILE A 68 -0.12 26.60 -9.75
N ILE A 69 0.01 25.84 -8.66
CA ILE A 69 -1.12 25.37 -7.86
C ILE A 69 -1.31 26.30 -6.66
N LYS A 70 -2.51 26.86 -6.52
CA LYS A 70 -2.86 27.68 -5.36
C LYS A 70 -3.24 26.80 -4.17
N THR A 71 -2.44 26.87 -3.12
CA THR A 71 -2.76 26.25 -1.83
C THR A 71 -3.70 27.13 -1.01
N ARG A 72 -4.29 26.56 0.05
CA ARG A 72 -5.10 27.30 1.02
C ARG A 72 -4.66 26.96 2.43
N PRO A 73 -4.79 27.90 3.38
CA PRO A 73 -4.58 27.61 4.79
C PRO A 73 -5.46 26.45 5.28
N LEU A 74 -4.92 25.63 6.18
CA LEU A 74 -5.60 24.45 6.72
C LEU A 74 -6.95 24.82 7.36
N GLU A 75 -6.97 25.89 8.16
CA GLU A 75 -8.19 26.36 8.84
C GLU A 75 -9.33 26.68 7.88
N GLU A 76 -9.01 27.37 6.78
CA GLU A 76 -9.99 27.72 5.75
C GLU A 76 -10.48 26.46 5.03
N THR A 77 -9.60 25.48 4.80
CA THR A 77 -10.01 24.18 4.23
C THR A 77 -10.92 23.38 5.16
N ARG A 78 -10.58 23.32 6.46
CA ARG A 78 -11.42 22.65 7.49
C ARG A 78 -12.79 23.31 7.61
N LYS A 79 -12.84 24.65 7.63
CA LYS A 79 -14.11 25.40 7.68
C LYS A 79 -15.02 25.06 6.50
N ARG A 80 -14.50 25.04 5.27
CA ARG A 80 -15.29 24.67 4.09
C ARG A 80 -15.75 23.23 4.11
N LEU A 81 -14.91 22.30 4.58
CA LEU A 81 -15.28 20.89 4.69
C LEU A 81 -16.46 20.71 5.64
N HIS A 82 -16.40 21.28 6.86
CA HIS A 82 -17.52 21.21 7.80
C HIS A 82 -18.79 21.87 7.23
N ALA A 83 -18.68 23.06 6.64
CA ALA A 83 -19.83 23.72 6.01
C ALA A 83 -20.43 22.92 4.83
N ARG A 84 -19.67 22.01 4.21
CA ARG A 84 -20.20 21.08 3.21
C ARG A 84 -20.91 19.90 3.87
N LEU A 85 -20.34 19.34 4.93
CA LEU A 85 -20.94 18.24 5.69
C LEU A 85 -22.27 18.66 6.33
N ASP A 86 -22.33 19.83 6.95
CA ASP A 86 -23.56 20.35 7.56
C ASP A 86 -24.70 20.46 6.54
N ARG A 87 -24.41 21.01 5.34
CA ARG A 87 -25.37 21.07 4.24
C ARG A 87 -25.84 19.69 3.78
N MET A 88 -24.95 18.69 3.73
CA MET A 88 -25.35 17.33 3.36
C MET A 88 -26.26 16.68 4.40
N VAL A 89 -26.07 17.00 5.68
CA VAL A 89 -26.94 16.51 6.76
C VAL A 89 -28.30 17.21 6.72
N ASP A 90 -28.33 18.51 6.42
CA ASP A 90 -29.57 19.28 6.30
C ASP A 90 -30.37 18.92 5.03
N GLU A 91 -29.70 18.61 3.91
CA GLU A 91 -30.32 18.14 2.65
C GLU A 91 -30.79 16.68 2.70
N GLY A 92 -30.27 15.88 3.64
CA GLY A 92 -30.63 14.48 3.86
C GLY A 92 -31.76 14.27 4.88
N LYS A 93 -32.31 15.35 5.45
CA LYS A 93 -33.52 15.39 6.28
C LYS A 93 -34.69 15.97 5.49
#